data_AF-A0A141RRH0-F1
#
_entry.id   AF-A0A141RRH0-F1
#
_cell.length_a   1.000
_cell.length_b   1.000
_cell.length_c   1.000
_cell.angle_alpha   90.00
_cell.angle_beta   90.00
_cell.angle_gamma   90.00
#
_symmetry.space_group_name_H-M   'P 1'
#
loop_
_entity.id
_entity.type
_entity.pdbx_description
1 polymer ?
#
loop_
_entity_poly.entity_id
_entity_poly.type
_entity_poly.pdbx_seq_one_letter_code
_entity_poly.pdbx_strand_id
1 'polypeptide(L)' 'MFRHVKQLQYTVRVAEPNPGLANLLLEQFGGPQGELAAACRYFT' A
#
# COMPACT_ATOMS: atom_id res chain seq x y z
N MET A 1 7.32 9.97 -17.60
CA MET A 1 8.09 10.62 -16.51
C MET A 1 7.21 10.66 -15.27
N PHE A 2 7.73 10.36 -14.09
CA PHE A 2 6.97 10.32 -12.83
C PHE A 2 7.33 11.50 -11.91
N ARG A 3 6.38 11.95 -11.10
CA ARG A 3 6.57 12.96 -10.04
C ARG A 3 6.08 12.38 -8.72
N HIS A 4 6.89 12.46 -7.68
CA HIS A 4 6.50 12.08 -6.32
C HIS A 4 5.98 13.29 -5.55
N VAL A 5 4.81 13.15 -4.94
CA VAL A 5 4.15 14.15 -4.10
C VAL A 5 4.03 13.54 -2.70
N LYS A 6 4.50 14.24 -1.66
CA LYS A 6 4.59 13.68 -0.29
C LYS A 6 3.22 13.42 0.34
N GLN A 7 2.20 14.11 -0.11
CA GLN A 7 0.83 13.95 0.35
C GLN A 7 0.28 12.59 -0.08
N LEU A 8 -0.39 11.91 0.86
CA LEU A 8 -1.09 10.66 0.57
C LEU A 8 -2.26 10.91 -0.40
N GLN A 9 -2.59 9.92 -1.22
CA GLN A 9 -3.76 9.98 -2.11
C GLN A 9 -5.07 10.11 -1.34
N TYR A 10 -5.13 9.53 -0.13
CA TYR A 10 -6.25 9.63 0.79
C TYR A 10 -5.74 9.74 2.24
N THR A 11 -6.48 10.47 3.08
CA THR A 11 -6.14 10.62 4.51
C THR A 11 -6.40 9.32 5.26
N VAL A 12 -5.33 8.67 5.70
CA VAL A 12 -5.41 7.49 6.57
C VAL A 12 -5.67 7.93 8.01
N ARG A 13 -6.64 7.27 8.67
CA ARG A 13 -6.97 7.48 10.09
C ARG A 13 -6.70 6.19 10.85
N VAL A 14 -5.85 6.25 11.86
CA VAL A 14 -5.52 5.12 12.74
C VAL A 14 -6.00 5.49 14.14
N ALA A 15 -6.90 4.68 14.71
CA ALA A 15 -7.43 4.91 16.04
C ALA A 15 -6.44 4.45 17.12
N GLU A 16 -5.86 3.27 16.94
CA GLU A 16 -4.88 2.66 17.85
C GLU A 16 -3.90 1.75 17.09
N PRO A 17 -2.71 1.49 17.62
CA PRO A 17 -1.79 0.51 17.04
C PRO A 17 -2.38 -0.91 17.09
N ASN A 18 -2.38 -1.61 15.96
CA ASN A 18 -2.79 -3.01 15.89
C ASN A 18 -1.79 -3.86 15.08
N PRO A 19 -0.85 -4.55 15.74
CA PRO A 19 0.15 -5.37 15.07
C PRO A 19 -0.42 -6.56 14.29
N GLY A 20 -1.53 -7.15 14.76
CA GLY A 20 -2.19 -8.27 14.08
C GLY A 20 -2.77 -7.84 12.74
N LEU A 21 -3.49 -6.70 12.72
CA LEU A 21 -3.99 -6.11 11.48
C LEU A 21 -2.85 -5.67 10.57
N ALA A 22 -1.78 -5.06 11.12
CA ALA A 22 -0.62 -4.66 10.32
C ALA A 22 0.03 -5.86 9.60
N ASN A 23 0.10 -7.02 10.26
CA ASN A 23 0.59 -8.25 9.64
C ASN A 23 -0.28 -8.72 8.47
N LEU A 24 -1.62 -8.59 8.59
CA LEU A 24 -2.54 -8.91 7.49
C LEU A 24 -2.41 -7.92 6.31
N LEU A 25 -2.12 -6.64 6.58
CA LEU A 25 -1.93 -5.63 5.53
C LEU A 25 -0.67 -5.88 4.69
N LEU A 26 0.31 -6.66 5.17
CA LEU A 26 1.48 -7.04 4.37
C LEU A 26 1.10 -7.82 3.11
N GLU A 27 0.00 -8.58 3.13
CA GLU A 27 -0.50 -9.29 1.95
C GLU A 27 -0.94 -8.31 0.85
N GLN A 28 -1.61 -7.21 1.22
CA GLN A 28 -1.99 -6.18 0.25
C GLN A 28 -0.80 -5.34 -0.22
N PHE A 29 0.23 -5.18 0.61
CA PHE A 29 1.42 -4.43 0.20
C PHE A 29 2.31 -5.24 -0.77
N GLY A 30 2.69 -6.46 -0.38
CA GLY A 30 3.71 -7.26 -1.06
C GLY A 30 3.28 -8.67 -1.46
N GLY A 31 2.05 -9.07 -1.19
CA GLY A 31 1.52 -10.35 -1.64
C GLY A 31 1.38 -10.44 -3.17
N PRO A 32 1.20 -11.65 -3.72
CA PRO A 32 1.13 -11.87 -5.16
C PRO A 32 0.00 -11.09 -5.87
N GLN A 33 -1.08 -10.78 -5.15
CA GLN A 33 -2.18 -9.93 -5.62
C GLN A 33 -2.18 -8.53 -5.00
N GLY A 34 -1.11 -8.13 -4.31
CA GLY A 34 -1.00 -6.83 -3.68
C GLY A 34 -0.76 -5.67 -4.66
N GLU A 35 -0.80 -4.46 -4.11
CA GLU A 35 -0.66 -3.18 -4.82
C GLU A 35 0.66 -3.08 -5.60
N LEU A 36 1.77 -3.54 -5.00
CA LEU A 36 3.07 -3.52 -5.67
C LEU A 36 3.06 -4.42 -6.92
N ALA A 37 2.49 -5.61 -6.83
CA ALA A 37 2.39 -6.52 -7.95
C ALA A 37 1.49 -5.97 -9.06
N ALA A 38 0.39 -5.31 -8.68
CA ALA A 38 -0.51 -4.64 -9.64
C ALA A 38 0.20 -3.48 -10.36
N ALA A 39 0.90 -2.61 -9.64
CA ALA A 39 1.68 -1.52 -10.21
C ALA A 39 2.71 -2.04 -11.22
N CYS A 40 3.47 -3.09 -10.87
CA CYS A 40 4.43 -3.69 -11.79
C CYS A 40 3.78 -4.23 -13.07
N ARG A 41 2.60 -4.86 -12.98
CA ARG A 41 1.88 -5.40 -14.15
C ARG A 41 1.32 -4.31 -15.07
N TYR A 42 0.90 -3.17 -14.53
CA TYR A 42 0.30 -2.10 -15.33
C TYR A 42 1.32 -1.12 -15.93
N PHE A 43 2.51 -1.00 -15.32
CA PHE A 43 3.56 -0.10 -15.79
C PHE A 43 4.56 -0.74 -16.76
N THR A 44 4.48 -2.05 -17.00
CA THR A 44 5.15 -2.76 -18.10
C THR A 44 4.34 -2.71 -19.37
#